data_AF-A0AAV5W149-F1
#
_entry.id   AF-A0AAV5W149-F1
#
_cell.length_a   1.000
_cell.length_b   1.000
_cell.length_c   1.000
_cell.angle_alpha   90.00
_cell.angle_beta   90.00
_cell.angle_gamma   90.00
#
_symmetry.space_group_name_H-M   'P 1'
#
loop_
_entity.id
_entity.type
_entity.pdbx_description
1 polymer ?
#
loop_
_entity_poly.entity_id
_entity_poly.type
_entity_poly.pdbx_seq_one_letter_code
_entity_poly.pdbx_strand_id
1 'polypeptide(L)'
;MNESEFLMGGDLLSPSFLGGIFWVCCPIMGVYVLIIIVAYRIHRTLAKHESSMSMKTRQSHREIIKGLIIQSCLPPLYAFAVVSYAIQQFNIYHSIPLEYIPHSVGDLTIIFSPFITLYFVRPYRE
;
A
#
# COMPACT_ATOMS: atom_id res chain seq x y z
N MET A 1 0.91 36.09 7.41
CA MET A 1 -0.17 35.20 6.94
C MET A 1 -0.71 35.85 5.69
N ASN A 2 -0.20 35.42 4.53
CA ASN A 2 -0.35 36.16 3.27
C ASN A 2 -1.71 35.82 2.63
N GLU A 3 -2.30 36.80 1.94
CA GLU A 3 -3.52 36.65 1.14
C GLU A 3 -3.47 35.45 0.17
N SER A 4 -2.26 35.11 -0.29
CA SER A 4 -2.00 33.94 -1.13
C SER A 4 -2.26 32.61 -0.44
N GLU A 5 -1.99 32.46 0.87
CA GLU A 5 -2.28 31.23 1.62
C GLU A 5 -3.79 31.03 1.82
N PHE A 6 -4.54 32.12 2.00
CA PHE A 6 -5.99 32.08 2.14
C PHE A 6 -6.71 31.75 0.82
N LEU A 7 -6.23 32.32 -0.29
CA LEU A 7 -6.73 32.00 -1.63
C LEU A 7 -6.42 30.55 -2.02
N MET A 8 -5.19 30.06 -1.77
CA MET A 8 -4.84 28.65 -1.97
C MET A 8 -5.67 27.71 -1.08
N GLY A 9 -5.89 28.07 0.18
CA GLY A 9 -6.75 27.31 1.10
C GLY A 9 -8.20 27.22 0.64
N GLY A 10 -8.73 28.28 0.03
CA GLY A 10 -10.06 28.31 -0.58
C GLY A 10 -10.17 27.40 -1.80
N ASP A 11 -9.15 27.37 -2.66
CA ASP A 11 -9.09 26.51 -3.85
C ASP A 11 -8.96 25.03 -3.49
N LEU A 12 -8.28 24.70 -2.39
CA LEU A 12 -8.13 23.33 -1.87
C LEU A 12 -9.45 22.71 -1.40
N LEU A 13 -10.42 23.53 -0.96
CA LEU A 13 -11.77 23.09 -0.59
C LEU A 13 -12.77 23.12 -1.75
N SER A 14 -12.30 23.43 -2.97
CA SER A 14 -13.17 23.42 -4.14
C SER A 14 -13.73 22.00 -4.37
N PRO A 15 -15.02 21.87 -4.74
CA PRO A 15 -15.67 20.57 -4.90
C PRO A 15 -14.99 19.69 -5.98
N SER A 16 -14.32 20.33 -6.95
CA SER A 16 -13.53 19.65 -7.98
C SER A 16 -12.27 18.98 -7.39
N PHE A 17 -11.58 19.64 -6.46
CA PHE A 17 -10.37 19.12 -5.82
C PHE A 17 -10.70 17.97 -4.87
N LEU A 18 -11.75 18.14 -4.05
CA LEU A 18 -12.26 17.10 -3.16
C LEU A 18 -12.76 15.87 -3.95
N GLY A 19 -13.42 16.11 -5.09
CA GLY A 19 -13.82 15.05 -6.02
C GLY A 19 -12.63 14.26 -6.56
N GLY A 20 -11.53 14.95 -6.92
CA GLY A 20 -10.29 14.31 -7.35
C GLY A 20 -9.65 13.46 -6.26
N ILE A 21 -9.55 13.97 -5.03
CA ILE A 21 -9.02 13.23 -3.88
C ILE A 21 -9.87 11.98 -3.62
N PHE A 22 -11.20 12.13 -3.60
CA PHE A 22 -12.10 11.00 -3.40
C PHE A 22 -11.97 9.95 -4.50
N TRP A 23 -11.91 10.40 -5.77
CA TRP A 23 -11.74 9.54 -6.93
C TRP A 23 -10.44 8.74 -6.91
N VAL A 24 -9.35 9.31 -6.38
CA VAL A 24 -8.06 8.60 -6.23
C VAL A 24 -8.08 7.68 -5.02
N CYS A 25 -8.66 8.11 -3.90
CA CYS A 25 -8.70 7.34 -2.66
C CYS A 25 -9.63 6.11 -2.74
N CYS A 26 -10.80 6.22 -3.37
CA CYS A 26 -11.77 5.13 -3.44
C CYS A 26 -11.23 3.83 -4.08
N PRO A 27 -10.62 3.86 -5.28
CA PRO A 27 -10.04 2.67 -5.90
C PRO A 27 -8.82 2.15 -5.12
N ILE A 28 -8.00 3.03 -4.57
CA ILE A 28 -6.85 2.66 -3.73
C ILE A 28 -7.29 1.85 -2.50
N MET A 29 -8.35 2.30 -1.83
CA MET A 29 -8.93 1.60 -0.69
C MET A 29 -9.52 0.24 -1.10
N GLY A 30 -10.21 0.18 -2.25
CA GLY A 30 -10.75 -1.06 -2.80
C GLY A 30 -9.65 -2.10 -3.08
N VAL A 31 -8.56 -1.68 -3.71
CA VAL A 31 -7.40 -2.55 -3.98
C VAL A 31 -6.78 -3.06 -2.69
N TYR A 32 -6.67 -2.23 -1.65
CA TYR A 32 -6.14 -2.67 -0.35
C TYR A 32 -7.02 -3.68 0.36
N VAL A 33 -8.34 -3.51 0.32
CA VAL A 33 -9.28 -4.49 0.87
C VAL A 33 -9.14 -5.83 0.14
N LEU A 34 -9.00 -5.82 -1.19
CA LEU A 34 -8.79 -7.04 -1.98
C LEU A 34 -7.48 -7.74 -1.59
N ILE A 35 -6.38 -7.01 -1.43
CA ILE A 35 -5.09 -7.57 -1.01
C ILE A 35 -5.22 -8.26 0.36
N ILE A 36 -5.88 -7.61 1.32
CA ILE A 36 -6.12 -8.18 2.66
C ILE A 36 -6.96 -9.46 2.57
N ILE A 37 -8.04 -9.45 1.78
CA ILE A 37 -8.91 -10.63 1.61
C ILE A 37 -8.13 -11.80 1.00
N VAL A 38 -7.35 -11.54 -0.04
CA VAL A 38 -6.53 -12.57 -0.72
C VAL A 38 -5.49 -13.13 0.24
N ALA A 39 -4.79 -12.27 0.99
CA ALA A 39 -3.83 -12.70 2.01
C ALA A 39 -4.49 -13.58 3.09
N TYR A 40 -5.66 -13.17 3.59
CA TYR A 40 -6.41 -13.95 4.58
C TYR A 40 -6.85 -15.32 4.03
N ARG A 41 -7.36 -15.35 2.78
CA ARG A 41 -7.74 -16.58 2.09
C ARG A 41 -6.56 -17.54 1.95
N ILE A 42 -5.39 -17.00 1.63
CA ILE A 42 -4.17 -17.79 1.45
C ILE A 42 -3.69 -18.40 2.76
N HIS A 43 -3.64 -17.63 3.85
CA HIS A 43 -3.33 -18.15 5.18
C HIS A 43 -4.27 -19.29 5.57
N ARG A 44 -5.57 -19.12 5.33
CA ARG A 44 -6.59 -20.13 5.64
C ARG A 44 -6.47 -21.38 4.77
N THR A 45 -6.16 -21.22 3.50
CA THR A 45 -5.97 -22.35 2.56
C THR A 45 -4.72 -23.14 2.91
N LEU A 46 -3.63 -22.47 3.29
CA LEU A 46 -2.40 -23.12 3.72
C LEU A 46 -2.60 -23.91 5.03
N ALA A 47 -3.31 -23.34 6.01
CA ALA A 47 -3.64 -24.02 7.26
C ALA A 47 -4.52 -25.26 7.05
N LYS A 48 -5.37 -25.28 6.00
CA LYS A 48 -6.25 -26.42 5.69
C LYS A 48 -5.57 -27.53 4.88
N HIS A 49 -4.59 -27.20 4.03
CA HIS A 49 -3.98 -28.14 3.10
C HIS A 49 -2.62 -28.68 3.55
N GLU A 50 -2.21 -28.41 4.79
CA GLU A 50 -0.91 -28.83 5.32
C GLU A 50 -0.69 -30.35 5.28
N SER A 51 -1.75 -31.17 5.36
CA SER A 51 -1.65 -32.63 5.34
C SER A 51 -1.84 -33.31 3.97
N SER A 52 -2.24 -32.58 2.92
CA SER A 52 -2.72 -33.17 1.65
C SER A 52 -1.84 -32.86 0.41
N MET A 53 -0.88 -31.92 0.51
CA MET A 53 -0.05 -31.55 -0.64
C MET A 53 1.23 -32.37 -0.80
N SER A 54 1.47 -32.87 -2.03
CA SER A 54 2.76 -33.43 -2.49
C SER A 54 3.93 -32.45 -2.27
N MET A 55 5.10 -32.98 -1.88
CA MET A 55 6.28 -32.19 -1.50
C MET A 55 6.70 -31.15 -2.55
N LYS A 56 6.56 -31.45 -3.84
CA LYS A 56 6.96 -30.56 -4.94
C LYS A 56 6.03 -29.34 -5.06
N THR A 57 4.71 -29.54 -4.98
CA THR A 57 3.70 -28.47 -5.05
C THR A 57 3.73 -27.60 -3.79
N ARG A 58 4.00 -28.21 -2.63
CA ARG A 58 4.12 -27.51 -1.33
C ARG A 58 5.24 -26.48 -1.33
N GLN A 59 6.39 -26.78 -1.96
CA GLN A 59 7.54 -25.89 -1.92
C GLN A 59 7.32 -24.63 -2.78
N SER A 60 6.81 -24.78 -4.01
CA SER A 60 6.48 -23.63 -4.87
C SER A 60 5.37 -22.77 -4.28
N HIS A 61 4.33 -23.40 -3.70
CA HIS A 61 3.23 -22.68 -3.06
C HIS A 61 3.72 -21.91 -1.82
N ARG A 62 4.66 -22.47 -1.04
CA ARG A 62 5.22 -21.80 0.14
C ARG A 62 6.02 -20.54 -0.22
N GLU A 63 6.79 -20.56 -1.31
CA GLU A 63 7.55 -19.38 -1.77
C GLU A 63 6.62 -18.26 -2.25
N ILE A 64 5.58 -18.58 -3.05
CA ILE A 64 4.57 -17.60 -3.48
C ILE A 64 3.84 -17.00 -2.28
N ILE A 65 3.41 -17.83 -1.32
CA ILE A 65 2.75 -17.35 -0.11
C ILE A 65 3.68 -16.43 0.69
N LYS A 66 4.97 -16.77 0.80
CA LYS A 66 5.93 -15.97 1.56
C LYS A 66 6.17 -14.61 0.89
N GLY A 67 6.26 -14.56 -0.44
CA GLY A 67 6.27 -13.30 -1.20
C GLY A 67 4.99 -12.48 -0.98
N LEU A 68 3.83 -13.12 -0.99
CA LEU A 68 2.55 -12.44 -0.81
C LEU A 68 2.36 -11.90 0.62
N ILE A 69 2.80 -12.61 1.65
CA ILE A 69 2.80 -12.14 3.05
C ILE A 69 3.63 -10.86 3.16
N ILE A 70 4.81 -10.82 2.54
CA ILE A 70 5.67 -9.63 2.59
C ILE A 70 5.07 -8.48 1.76
N GLN A 71 4.47 -8.78 0.60
CA GLN A 71 3.71 -7.79 -0.15
C GLN A 71 2.50 -7.26 0.63
N SER A 72 1.93 -8.05 1.55
CA SER A 72 0.82 -7.63 2.42
C SER A 72 1.25 -6.59 3.47
N CYS A 73 2.56 -6.42 3.71
CA CYS A 73 3.11 -5.38 4.58
C CYS A 73 3.29 -4.02 3.88
N LEU A 74 3.22 -3.97 2.55
CA LEU A 74 3.32 -2.72 1.78
C LEU A 74 2.04 -1.86 1.85
N PRO A 75 0.82 -2.42 1.75
CA PRO A 75 -0.44 -1.68 1.91
C PRO A 75 -0.56 -0.84 3.19
N PRO A 76 -0.23 -1.36 4.39
CA PRO A 76 -0.31 -0.57 5.61
C PRO A 76 0.71 0.57 5.65
N LEU A 77 1.92 0.37 5.11
CA LEU A 77 2.94 1.41 4.99
C LEU A 77 2.47 2.54 4.07
N TYR A 78 1.89 2.20 2.93
CA TYR A 78 1.33 3.20 2.03
C TYR A 78 0.08 3.89 2.61
N ALA A 79 -0.78 3.16 3.34
CA ALA A 79 -1.92 3.75 4.04
C ALA A 79 -1.46 4.79 5.08
N PHE A 80 -0.36 4.54 5.78
CA PHE A 80 0.27 5.52 6.67
C PHE A 80 0.71 6.78 5.93
N ALA A 81 1.32 6.65 4.75
CA ALA A 81 1.66 7.79 3.88
C ALA A 81 0.42 8.62 3.49
N VAL A 82 -0.66 7.96 3.04
CA VAL A 82 -1.92 8.63 2.67
C VAL A 82 -2.56 9.36 3.85
N VAL A 83 -2.58 8.73 5.04
CA VAL A 83 -3.10 9.37 6.26
C VAL A 83 -2.26 10.58 6.65
N SER A 84 -0.93 10.48 6.58
CA SER A 84 -0.04 11.60 6.87
C SER A 84 -0.23 12.78 5.90
N TYR A 85 -0.47 12.49 4.61
CA TYR A 85 -0.81 13.49 3.61
C TYR A 85 -2.18 14.14 3.88
N ALA A 86 -3.20 13.34 4.21
CA ALA A 86 -4.52 13.86 4.54
C ALA A 86 -4.49 14.80 5.76
N ILE A 87 -3.77 14.42 6.83
CA ILE A 87 -3.59 15.25 8.04
C ILE A 87 -2.97 16.61 7.69
N GLN A 88 -2.01 16.62 6.76
CA GLN A 88 -1.35 17.82 6.26
C GLN A 88 -2.33 18.70 5.47
N GLN A 89 -3.15 18.07 4.62
CA GLN A 89 -4.15 18.74 3.78
C GLN A 89 -5.27 19.40 4.60
N PHE A 90 -5.61 18.82 5.76
CA PHE A 90 -6.55 19.42 6.71
C PHE A 90 -5.93 20.52 7.60
N ASN A 91 -4.66 20.90 7.35
CA ASN A 91 -3.92 21.92 8.06
C ASN A 91 -3.87 21.70 9.59
N ILE A 92 -3.92 20.43 10.03
CA ILE A 92 -3.85 20.07 11.46
C ILE A 92 -2.42 20.26 11.99
N TYR A 93 -1.42 19.97 11.16
CA TYR A 93 0.01 20.14 11.46
C TYR A 93 0.80 20.36 10.17
N HIS A 94 1.52 21.50 10.08
CA HIS A 94 2.38 21.83 8.96
C HIS A 94 3.84 21.79 9.41
N SER A 95 4.63 20.85 8.88
CA SER A 95 6.07 20.81 9.10
C SER A 95 6.76 20.21 7.88
N ILE A 96 7.87 20.83 7.46
CA ILE A 96 8.71 20.40 6.33
C ILE A 96 8.96 18.88 6.31
N PRO A 97 9.36 18.20 7.41
CA PRO A 97 9.58 16.75 7.36
C PRO A 97 8.31 15.94 7.06
N LEU A 98 7.14 16.43 7.42
CA LEU A 98 5.87 15.74 7.18
C LEU A 98 5.52 15.69 5.69
N GLU A 99 5.94 16.68 4.90
CA GLU A 99 5.70 16.75 3.45
C GLU A 99 6.53 15.71 2.68
N TYR A 100 7.76 15.44 3.14
CA TYR A 100 8.66 14.47 2.50
C TYR A 100 8.35 13.00 2.85
N ILE A 101 7.69 12.75 3.99
CA ILE A 101 7.39 11.39 4.47
C ILE A 101 6.52 10.59 3.47
N PRO A 102 5.37 11.11 2.97
CA PRO A 102 4.54 10.39 2.01
C PRO A 102 5.30 10.00 0.74
N HIS A 103 6.11 10.92 0.21
CA HIS A 103 6.91 10.68 -0.99
C HIS A 103 7.96 9.59 -0.75
N SER A 104 8.72 9.69 0.34
CA SER A 104 9.76 8.73 0.68
C SER A 104 9.20 7.33 0.92
N VAL A 105 8.06 7.22 1.61
CA VAL A 105 7.39 5.94 1.86
C VAL A 105 6.79 5.35 0.58
N GLY A 106 6.28 6.19 -0.31
CA GLY A 106 5.83 5.79 -1.65
C GLY A 106 6.97 5.17 -2.46
N ASP A 107 8.11 5.84 -2.53
CA ASP A 107 9.29 5.36 -3.25
C ASP A 107 9.81 4.04 -2.69
N LEU A 108 9.90 3.93 -1.36
CA LEU A 108 10.27 2.67 -0.71
C LEU A 108 9.28 1.55 -1.07
N THR A 109 7.98 1.83 -1.08
CA THR A 109 6.95 0.85 -1.41
C THR A 109 7.10 0.34 -2.85
N ILE A 110 7.38 1.24 -3.80
CA ILE A 110 7.62 0.89 -5.21
C ILE A 110 8.91 0.09 -5.36
N ILE A 111 9.97 0.41 -4.61
CA ILE A 111 11.24 -0.33 -4.64
C ILE A 111 11.04 -1.73 -4.03
N PHE A 112 10.35 -1.87 -2.91
CA PHE A 112 10.18 -3.18 -2.28
C PHE A 112 9.36 -4.16 -3.12
N SER A 113 8.37 -3.69 -3.89
CA SER A 113 7.50 -4.54 -4.71
C SER A 113 8.24 -5.49 -5.68
N PRO A 114 9.14 -5.02 -6.57
CA PRO A 114 9.95 -5.88 -7.44
C PRO A 114 11.02 -6.66 -6.67
N PHE A 115 11.58 -6.12 -5.59
CA PHE A 115 12.57 -6.85 -4.77
C PHE A 115 11.95 -8.09 -4.09
N ILE A 116 10.75 -7.96 -3.55
CA ILE A 116 10.01 -9.09 -2.95
C ILE A 116 9.67 -10.11 -4.03
N THR A 117 9.26 -9.64 -5.21
CA THR A 117 8.95 -10.51 -6.35
C THR A 117 10.20 -11.28 -6.82
N LEU A 118 11.33 -10.61 -7.05
CA LEU A 118 12.58 -11.23 -7.49
C LEU A 118 13.16 -12.21 -6.45
N TYR A 119 13.02 -11.93 -5.15
CA TYR A 119 13.55 -12.81 -4.11
C TYR A 119 12.73 -14.09 -3.94
N PHE A 120 11.40 -14.03 -4.09
CA PHE A 120 10.49 -15.15 -3.82
C PHE A 120 10.03 -15.91 -5.06
N VAL A 121 10.05 -15.31 -6.25
CA VAL A 121 9.66 -15.97 -7.49
C VAL A 121 10.83 -16.82 -8.00
N ARG A 122 10.81 -18.10 -7.58
CA ARG A 122 11.80 -19.13 -7.96
C ARG A 122 12.07 -19.36 -9.46
N PRO A 123 11.18 -19.13 -10.46
CA PRO A 123 11.54 -19.37 -11.86
C PRO A 123 12.65 -18.46 -12.41
N TYR A 124 13.18 -17.51 -11.63
CA TYR A 124 14.31 -16.65 -12.02
C TYR A 124 15.67 -17.09 -11.45
N ARG A 125 15.70 -18.18 -10.66
CA ARG A 125 16.91 -18.72 -10.01
C ARG A 125 17.41 -20.03 -10.64
N GLU A 126 16.88 -20.38 -11.82
CA GLU A 126 17.39 -21.45 -12.67
C GLU A 126 17.99 -20.85 -13.94
#